data_AF-A0A3A8H8G8-F1
#
_entry.id   AF-A0A3A8H8G8-F1
#
_cell.length_a   1.000
_cell.length_b   1.000
_cell.length_c   1.000
_cell.angle_alpha   90.00
_cell.angle_beta   90.00
_cell.angle_gamma   90.00
#
_symmetry.space_group_name_H-M   'P 1'
#
loop_
_entity.id
_entity.type
_entity.pdbx_description
1 polymer ?
#
loop_
_entity_poly.entity_id
_entity_poly.type
_entity_poly.pdbx_seq_one_letter_code
_entity_poly.pdbx_strand_id
1 'polypeptide(L)'
;MCLLIAGTLVFNGCGSDVTSSAKSQSQSLTEGPDLVITDVKGPANARMGDPFFASARVCNQGTESAYPNGGSVMLQFLLSTTPTQQILPP
;
A
#
# COMPACT_ATOMS: atom_id res chain seq x y z
N MET A 1 6.89 -3.12 -6.81
CA MET A 1 7.55 -3.91 -7.89
C MET A 1 9.02 -3.55 -8.02
N CYS A 2 9.90 -4.47 -7.62
CA CYS A 2 11.24 -4.71 -8.19
C CYS A 2 11.59 -6.13 -7.77
N LEU A 3 11.71 -7.05 -8.73
CA LEU A 3 12.04 -8.44 -8.49
C LEU A 3 13.46 -8.69 -8.99
N LEU A 4 14.30 -9.27 -8.14
CA LEU A 4 15.56 -9.88 -8.53
C LEU A 4 15.40 -11.39 -8.38
N ILE A 5 15.28 -12.10 -9.50
CA ILE A 5 15.37 -13.56 -9.53
C ILE A 5 16.86 -13.91 -9.63
N ALA A 6 17.42 -14.58 -8.63
CA ALA A 6 18.67 -15.30 -8.78
C ALA A 6 18.63 -16.57 -7.93
N GLY A 7 18.43 -17.70 -8.57
CA GLY A 7 18.53 -19.02 -7.95
C GLY A 7 18.53 -20.10 -9.02
N THR A 8 19.70 -20.59 -9.39
CA THR A 8 19.85 -21.80 -10.21
C THR A 8 19.67 -23.02 -9.31
N LEU A 9 18.58 -23.76 -9.50
CA LEU A 9 18.38 -25.06 -8.84
C LEU A 9 19.04 -26.14 -9.70
N VAL A 10 20.13 -26.73 -9.20
CA VAL A 10 20.71 -27.96 -9.75
C VAL A 10 20.13 -29.13 -8.96
N PHE A 11 19.22 -29.89 -9.57
CA PHE A 11 18.71 -31.13 -8.99
C PHE A 11 19.50 -32.32 -9.56
N ASN A 12 20.33 -32.93 -8.74
CA ASN A 12 20.74 -34.32 -8.91
C ASN A 12 20.06 -35.15 -7.81
N GLY A 13 19.17 -36.07 -8.19
CA GLY A 13 18.69 -37.14 -7.31
C GLY A 13 17.17 -37.27 -7.22
N CYS A 14 16.66 -38.47 -7.51
CA CYS A 14 15.29 -38.91 -7.27
C CYS A 14 15.30 -39.89 -6.09
N GLY A 15 14.60 -39.57 -5.01
CA GLY A 15 14.41 -40.42 -3.83
C GLY A 15 12.94 -40.36 -3.41
N SER A 16 12.24 -41.48 -3.50
CA SER A 16 10.82 -41.59 -3.17
C SER A 16 10.65 -41.87 -1.69
N ASP A 17 10.51 -40.81 -0.90
CA ASP A 17 10.00 -40.85 0.48
C ASP A 17 8.79 -39.92 0.58
N VAL A 18 7.65 -40.45 1.04
CA VAL A 18 6.43 -39.67 1.30
C VAL A 18 6.65 -38.91 2.59
N THR A 19 7.41 -37.82 2.53
CA THR A 19 7.59 -36.90 3.65
C THR A 19 6.97 -35.58 3.26
N SER A 20 5.89 -35.24 3.97
CA SER A 20 5.15 -34.00 3.85
C SER A 20 6.13 -32.84 3.75
N SER A 21 6.18 -32.20 2.58
CA SER A 21 6.82 -30.90 2.47
C SER A 21 5.98 -29.92 3.28
N ALA A 22 6.25 -29.83 4.58
CA ALA A 22 5.98 -28.63 5.33
C ALA A 22 6.97 -27.58 4.82
N LYS A 23 6.70 -27.06 3.62
CA LYS A 23 7.33 -25.86 3.14
C LYS A 23 6.89 -24.80 4.14
N SER A 24 7.81 -24.34 4.98
CA SER A 24 7.60 -23.16 5.81
C SER A 24 7.56 -21.95 4.87
N GLN A 25 6.48 -21.85 4.10
CA GLN A 25 6.07 -20.65 3.41
C GLN A 25 5.49 -19.76 4.49
N SER A 26 6.37 -19.07 5.21
CA SER A 26 5.99 -17.82 5.87
C SER A 26 5.77 -16.80 4.74
N GLN A 27 4.65 -16.96 4.04
CA GLN A 27 4.16 -16.00 3.06
C GLN A 27 3.03 -15.28 3.79
N SER A 28 3.21 -13.98 4.04
CA SER A 28 2.14 -13.14 4.57
C SER A 28 0.93 -13.28 3.65
N LEU A 29 -0.20 -13.76 4.18
CA LEU A 29 -1.45 -14.07 3.44
C LEU A 29 -2.25 -12.81 3.07
N THR A 30 -1.63 -11.64 3.00
CA THR A 30 -2.31 -10.39 2.68
C THR A 30 -1.82 -9.91 1.32
N GLU A 31 -2.40 -10.49 0.27
CA GLU A 31 -2.29 -9.96 -1.09
C GLU A 31 -3.37 -8.90 -1.28
N GLY A 32 -3.00 -7.77 -1.86
CA GLY A 32 -3.90 -6.63 -2.04
C GLY A 32 -3.15 -5.31 -2.22
N PRO A 33 -3.87 -4.24 -2.59
CA PRO A 33 -3.30 -2.89 -2.58
C PRO A 33 -3.15 -2.38 -1.14
N ASP A 34 -2.06 -1.68 -0.86
CA ASP A 34 -1.80 -1.00 0.41
C ASP A 34 -1.40 0.46 0.13
N LEU A 35 -2.36 1.38 0.26
CA LEU A 35 -2.19 2.77 -0.13
C LEU A 35 -1.80 3.64 1.07
N VAL A 36 -0.59 4.19 1.03
CA VAL A 36 -0.05 5.04 2.08
C VAL A 36 0.19 6.46 1.55
N ILE A 37 -0.29 7.47 2.28
CA ILE A 37 0.04 8.87 2.01
C ILE A 37 1.47 9.13 2.49
N THR A 38 2.36 9.48 1.57
CA THR A 38 3.79 9.68 1.86
C THR A 38 4.18 11.15 1.90
N ASP A 39 3.38 12.01 1.29
CA ASP A 39 3.64 13.45 1.26
C ASP A 39 2.32 14.20 1.07
N VAL A 40 2.21 15.36 1.71
CA VAL A 40 1.11 16.31 1.52
C VAL A 40 1.72 17.70 1.44
N LYS A 41 1.48 18.38 0.31
CA LYS A 41 1.95 19.74 0.05
C LYS A 41 0.78 20.68 -0.12
N GLY A 42 0.93 21.88 0.42
CA GLY A 42 0.01 22.99 0.29
C GLY A 42 0.66 24.28 0.80
N PRO A 43 -0.03 25.42 0.72
CA PRO A 43 0.48 26.67 1.28
C PRO A 43 0.56 26.57 2.81
N ALA A 44 1.49 27.30 3.41
CA ALA A 44 1.63 27.36 4.86
C ALA A 44 0.39 27.95 5.56
N ASN A 45 -0.33 28.84 4.86
CA ASN A 45 -1.60 29.42 5.31
C ASN A 45 -2.54 29.53 4.10
N ALA A 46 -3.83 29.27 4.33
CA ALA A 46 -4.88 29.52 3.35
C ALA A 46 -5.86 30.54 3.92
N ARG A 47 -6.34 31.46 3.09
CA ARG A 47 -7.33 32.46 3.50
C ARG A 47 -8.72 31.88 3.36
N MET A 48 -9.57 32.08 4.37
CA MET A 48 -10.96 31.60 4.32
C MET A 48 -11.68 32.21 3.11
N GLY A 49 -12.39 31.36 2.37
CA GLY A 49 -13.13 31.74 1.16
C GLY A 49 -12.30 31.79 -0.12
N ASP A 50 -10.96 31.81 -0.02
CA ASP A 50 -10.09 31.83 -1.18
C ASP A 50 -9.71 30.39 -1.61
N PRO A 51 -9.64 30.11 -2.93
CA PRO A 51 -9.16 28.84 -3.42
C PRO A 51 -7.65 28.70 -3.18
N PHE A 52 -7.20 27.49 -2.93
CA PHE A 52 -5.78 27.14 -2.85
C PHE A 52 -5.53 25.77 -3.49
N PHE A 53 -4.27 25.50 -3.81
CA PHE A 53 -3.84 24.21 -4.34
C PHE A 53 -3.21 23.36 -3.24
N ALA A 54 -3.61 22.09 -3.19
CA ALA A 54 -2.95 21.06 -2.40
C ALA A 54 -2.68 19.84 -3.29
N SER A 55 -1.61 19.13 -2.98
CA SER A 55 -1.25 17.88 -3.65
C SER A 55 -0.84 16.85 -2.61
N ALA A 56 -1.27 15.61 -2.77
CA ALA A 56 -0.80 14.49 -1.96
C ALA A 56 -0.11 13.46 -2.86
N ARG A 57 0.91 12.80 -2.30
CA ARG A 57 1.53 11.64 -2.91
C ARG A 57 1.08 10.39 -2.18
N VAL A 58 0.44 9.48 -2.92
CA VAL A 58 0.04 8.17 -2.42
C VAL A 58 0.92 7.11 -3.07
N CYS A 59 1.47 6.21 -2.25
CA CYS A 59 2.25 5.08 -2.71
C CYS A 59 1.51 3.79 -2.41
N ASN A 60 1.46 2.89 -3.39
CA ASN A 60 1.01 1.53 -3.16
C ASN A 60 2.20 0.67 -2.69
N GLN A 61 2.18 0.28 -1.42
CA GLN A 61 3.17 -0.60 -0.78
C GLN A 61 2.76 -2.09 -0.87
N GLY A 62 1.56 -2.36 -1.36
CA GLY A 62 1.00 -3.69 -1.51
C GLY A 62 1.49 -4.41 -2.76
N THR A 63 0.95 -5.62 -2.97
CA THR A 63 1.35 -6.50 -4.06
C THR A 63 0.40 -6.43 -5.26
N GLU A 64 -0.81 -5.91 -5.08
CA GLU A 64 -1.81 -5.79 -6.14
C GLU A 64 -2.07 -4.34 -6.56
N SER A 65 -2.65 -4.16 -7.76
CA SER A 65 -3.10 -2.84 -8.21
C SER A 65 -4.22 -2.31 -7.31
N ALA A 66 -4.23 -1.00 -7.05
CA ALA A 66 -5.32 -0.33 -6.33
C ALA A 66 -6.58 -0.11 -7.18
N TYR A 67 -6.52 -0.44 -8.47
CA TYR A 67 -7.60 -0.33 -9.43
C TYR A 67 -7.64 -1.58 -10.32
N PRO A 68 -7.81 -2.79 -9.74
CA PRO A 68 -8.02 -3.98 -10.54
C PRO A 68 -9.36 -3.77 -11.28
N ASN A 69 -9.37 -3.86 -12.61
CA ASN A 69 -10.55 -3.62 -13.46
C ASN A 69 -10.94 -2.15 -13.72
N GLY A 70 -10.02 -1.19 -13.54
CA GLY A 70 -10.28 0.21 -13.89
C GLY A 70 -11.20 0.95 -12.91
N GLY A 71 -11.30 0.45 -11.67
CA GLY A 71 -11.90 1.19 -10.57
C GLY A 71 -11.17 2.50 -10.27
N SER A 72 -11.78 3.35 -9.44
CA SER A 72 -11.20 4.64 -9.04
C SER A 72 -10.77 4.62 -7.58
N VAL A 73 -9.63 5.22 -7.29
CA VAL A 73 -9.16 5.49 -5.92
C VAL A 73 -9.63 6.89 -5.53
N MET A 74 -10.34 7.02 -4.41
CA MET A 74 -10.79 8.32 -3.90
C MET A 74 -9.86 8.82 -2.80
N LEU A 75 -9.42 10.07 -2.94
CA LEU A 75 -8.66 10.77 -1.93
C LEU A 75 -9.52 11.91 -1.38
N GLN A 76 -9.67 11.99 -0.06
CA GLN A 76 -10.44 13.02 0.63
C GLN A 76 -9.51 13.92 1.43
N PHE A 77 -9.67 15.23 1.28
CA PHE A 77 -9.00 16.23 2.10
C PHE A 77 -10.00 16.86 3.06
N LEU A 78 -9.68 16.85 4.34
CA LEU A 78 -10.43 17.58 5.36
C LEU A 78 -9.59 18.78 5.81
N LEU A 79 -10.18 19.97 5.72
CA LEU A 79 -9.57 21.19 6.23
C LEU A 79 -10.22 21.59 7.55
N SER A 80 -9.39 21.92 8.52
CA SER A 80 -9.84 22.41 9.82
C SER A 80 -8.96 23.56 10.29
N THR A 81 -9.57 24.55 10.91
CA THR A 81 -8.88 25.61 11.66
C THR A 81 -8.68 25.25 13.13
N THR A 82 -9.24 24.12 13.58
CA THR A 82 -9.03 23.57 14.92
C THR A 82 -8.08 22.36 14.83
N PRO A 83 -7.10 22.25 15.74
CA PRO A 83 -6.08 21.19 15.69
C PRO A 83 -6.57 19.81 16.16
N THR A 84 -7.83 19.65 16.53
CA THR A 84 -8.36 18.37 17.03
C THR A 84 -9.09 17.60 15.94
N GLN A 85 -8.45 16.55 15.43
CA GLN A 85 -9.17 15.47 14.77
C GLN A 85 -9.95 14.70 15.85
N GLN A 86 -11.17 15.15 16.16
CA GLN A 86 -12.04 14.40 17.05
C GLN A 86 -12.60 13.21 16.28
N ILE A 87 -12.02 12.04 16.52
CA ILE A 87 -12.70 10.78 16.24
C ILE A 87 -13.86 10.74 17.24
N LEU A 88 -15.09 10.92 16.78
CA LEU A 88 -16.25 10.70 17.65
C LEU A 88 -16.18 9.25 18.17
N PRO A 89 -16.29 9.01 19.49
CA PRO A 89 -16.47 7.67 19.98
C PRO A 89 -17.79 7.08 19.44
N PRO A 90 -17.86 5.75 19.24
CA PRO A 90 -19.05 5.06 18.77
C PRO A 90 -20.23 5.18 19.76
#